data_AF-A0A351XME7-F1
#
_entry.id   AF-A0A351XME7-F1
#
_cell.length_a   1.000
_cell.length_b   1.000
_cell.length_c   1.000
_cell.angle_alpha   90.00
_cell.angle_beta   90.00
_cell.angle_gamma   90.00
#
_symmetry.space_group_name_H-M   'P 1'
#
loop_
_entity.id
_entity.type
_entity.pdbx_description
1 polymer ?
#
loop_
_entity_poly.entity_id
_entity_poly.type
_entity_poly.pdbx_seq_one_letter_code
_entity_poly.pdbx_strand_id
1 'polypeptide(L)'
;MKEIALEILICIIVAVLVMIIHELAKSIVYLCVRKAQGQTASHNNSILAIWRYIDPLGILLSVTCFVPISKPHLFRIRDKKTNMILGITGFTVLLLLFISSLVILKTGVFAMGKFFALFWQYVAMLSFDMFIANMFPVSTFDIGLIIAGVSSRHYLQIIKADSVIKLIFILTLISGLIHFGCIRLLRLILW
;
A
#
# COMPACT_ATOMS: atom_id res chain seq x y z
N MET A 1 -2.57 13.87 -26.45
CA MET A 1 -3.65 12.88 -26.13
C MET A 1 -3.13 11.45 -26.03
N LYS A 2 -2.38 10.94 -27.02
CA LYS A 2 -1.83 9.56 -26.98
C LYS A 2 -0.88 9.31 -25.80
N GLU A 3 -0.04 10.29 -25.45
CA GLU A 3 0.92 10.18 -24.32
C GLU A 3 0.22 10.21 -22.96
N ILE A 4 -0.74 11.12 -22.75
CA ILE A 4 -1.55 11.18 -21.52
C ILE A 4 -2.33 9.88 -21.31
N ALA A 5 -2.92 9.32 -22.38
CA ALA A 5 -3.61 8.04 -22.29
C ALA A 5 -2.67 6.89 -21.90
N LEU A 6 -1.42 6.92 -22.40
CA LEU A 6 -0.39 5.94 -22.04
C LEU A 6 0.03 6.07 -20.57
N GLU A 7 0.23 7.29 -20.08
CA GLU A 7 0.57 7.54 -18.67
C GLU A 7 -0.52 7.10 -17.72
N ILE A 8 -1.79 7.41 -18.02
CA ILE A 8 -2.93 6.94 -17.23
C ILE A 8 -3.00 5.42 -17.23
N LEU A 9 -2.80 4.78 -18.38
CA LEU A 9 -2.80 3.32 -18.50
C LEU A 9 -1.69 2.70 -17.64
N ILE A 10 -0.46 3.23 -17.72
CA ILE A 10 0.66 2.76 -16.90
C ILE A 10 0.36 2.96 -15.42
N CYS A 11 -0.15 4.13 -15.03
CA CYS A 11 -0.52 4.43 -13.65
C CYS A 11 -1.53 3.41 -13.11
N ILE A 12 -2.59 3.10 -13.87
CA ILE A 12 -3.59 2.10 -13.47
C ILE A 12 -2.96 0.71 -13.32
N ILE A 13 -2.14 0.28 -14.28
CA ILE A 13 -1.46 -1.02 -14.23
C ILE A 13 -0.56 -1.12 -12.99
N VAL A 14 0.23 -0.08 -12.73
CA VAL A 14 1.14 -0.04 -11.59
C VAL A 14 0.36 0.01 -10.28
N ALA A 15 -0.71 0.81 -10.19
CA ALA A 15 -1.55 0.90 -9.00
C ALA A 15 -2.12 -0.47 -8.63
N VAL A 16 -2.69 -1.18 -9.61
CA VAL A 16 -3.21 -2.54 -9.43
C VAL A 16 -2.11 -3.49 -8.97
N LEU A 17 -0.94 -3.44 -9.60
CA LEU A 17 0.20 -4.30 -9.26
C LEU A 17 0.71 -4.05 -7.83
N VAL A 18 0.86 -2.78 -7.43
CA VAL A 18 1.29 -2.41 -6.08
C VAL A 18 0.26 -2.88 -5.04
N MET A 19 -1.04 -2.66 -5.27
CA MET A 19 -2.11 -3.14 -4.37
C MET A 19 -2.10 -4.66 -4.21
N ILE A 20 -1.95 -5.39 -5.32
CA ILE A 20 -1.90 -6.86 -5.31
C ILE A 20 -0.69 -7.34 -4.52
N ILE A 21 0.52 -6.84 -4.84
CA ILE A 21 1.74 -7.27 -4.15
C ILE A 21 1.63 -6.98 -2.64
N HIS A 22 1.13 -5.80 -2.28
CA HIS A 22 0.94 -5.38 -0.90
C HIS A 22 0.02 -6.33 -0.10
N GLU A 23 -1.21 -6.57 -0.58
CA GLU A 23 -2.17 -7.40 0.14
C GLU A 23 -1.89 -8.90 0.03
N LEU A 24 -1.34 -9.35 -1.11
CA LEU A 24 -0.94 -10.74 -1.29
C LEU A 24 0.19 -11.11 -0.32
N ALA A 25 1.20 -10.24 -0.17
CA ALA A 25 2.30 -10.48 0.77
C ALA A 25 1.78 -10.59 2.22
N LYS A 26 0.88 -9.70 2.65
CA LYS A 26 0.20 -9.81 3.96
C LYS A 26 -0.58 -11.12 4.09
N SER A 27 -1.31 -11.52 3.06
CA SER A 27 -2.08 -12.77 3.05
C SER A 27 -1.20 -14.01 3.17
N ILE A 28 -0.04 -14.03 2.50
CA ILE A 28 0.94 -15.12 2.60
C ILE A 28 1.53 -15.18 4.01
N VAL A 29 1.97 -14.04 4.56
CA VAL A 29 2.53 -14.00 5.93
C VAL A 29 1.48 -14.43 6.96
N TYR A 30 0.22 -14.04 6.78
CA TYR A 30 -0.87 -14.49 7.65
C TYR A 30 -0.99 -16.02 7.71
N LEU A 31 -0.95 -16.69 6.54
CA LEU A 31 -0.96 -18.15 6.48
C LEU A 31 0.25 -18.78 7.17
N CYS A 32 1.44 -18.23 6.92
CA CYS A 32 2.68 -18.72 7.53
C CYS A 32 2.62 -18.62 9.06
N VAL A 33 2.16 -17.49 9.60
CA VAL A 33 2.01 -17.28 11.05
C VAL A 33 0.98 -18.23 11.64
N ARG A 34 -0.17 -18.44 10.99
CA ARG A 34 -1.18 -19.40 11.47
C ARG A 34 -0.70 -20.84 11.45
N LYS A 35 -0.02 -21.24 10.37
CA LYS A 35 0.58 -22.57 10.24
C LYS A 35 1.61 -22.82 11.34
N ALA A 36 2.46 -21.81 11.63
CA ALA A 36 3.43 -21.89 12.72
C ALA A 36 2.77 -21.98 14.12
N GLN A 37 1.57 -21.42 14.29
CA GLN A 37 0.79 -21.48 15.52
C GLN A 37 -0.08 -22.76 15.64
N GLY A 38 0.00 -23.69 14.67
CA GLY A 38 -0.82 -24.91 14.67
C GLY A 38 -2.32 -24.67 14.52
N GLN A 39 -2.73 -23.46 14.14
CA GLN A 39 -4.13 -23.12 13.94
C GLN A 39 -4.57 -23.41 12.50
N THR A 40 -5.76 -23.98 12.33
CA THR A 40 -6.34 -24.13 10.99
C THR A 40 -6.63 -22.75 10.39
N ALA A 41 -6.09 -22.52 9.19
CA ALA A 41 -6.40 -21.33 8.43
C ALA A 41 -7.82 -21.48 7.88
N SER A 42 -8.76 -20.67 8.37
CA SER A 42 -10.18 -20.74 8.01
C SER A 42 -10.47 -20.47 6.51
N HIS A 43 -9.48 -20.10 5.69
CA HIS A 43 -9.70 -19.59 4.33
C HIS A 43 -8.55 -19.89 3.35
N ASN A 44 -8.15 -21.17 3.20
CA ASN A 44 -7.07 -21.55 2.28
C ASN A 44 -7.40 -21.29 0.80
N ASN A 45 -8.67 -21.36 0.39
CA ASN A 45 -9.05 -21.27 -1.03
C ASN A 45 -9.31 -19.83 -1.53
N SER A 46 -9.24 -18.79 -0.68
CA SER A 46 -9.57 -17.41 -1.09
C SER A 46 -8.38 -16.51 -1.40
N ILE A 47 -7.14 -16.95 -1.12
CA ILE A 47 -5.93 -16.11 -1.24
C ILE A 47 -5.46 -15.98 -2.71
N LEU A 48 -5.78 -16.97 -3.54
CA LEU A 48 -5.49 -16.93 -4.97
C LEU A 48 -6.46 -16.04 -5.76
N ALA A 49 -7.51 -15.52 -5.12
CA ALA A 49 -8.46 -14.62 -5.76
C ALA A 49 -7.89 -13.19 -5.84
N ILE A 50 -6.91 -12.99 -6.73
CA ILE A 50 -6.16 -11.74 -6.92
C ILE A 50 -7.09 -10.52 -7.09
N TRP A 51 -8.21 -10.70 -7.79
CA TRP A 51 -9.25 -9.69 -7.99
C TRP A 51 -9.82 -9.09 -6.71
N ARG A 52 -9.76 -9.80 -5.56
CA ARG A 52 -10.25 -9.31 -4.27
C ARG A 52 -9.35 -8.25 -3.62
N TYR A 53 -8.09 -8.18 -4.04
CA TYR A 53 -7.12 -7.22 -3.50
C TYR A 53 -7.23 -5.83 -4.13
N ILE A 54 -7.86 -5.76 -5.31
CA ILE A 54 -8.03 -4.53 -6.07
C ILE A 54 -9.20 -3.76 -5.48
N ASP A 55 -8.95 -2.53 -5.04
CA ASP A 55 -9.99 -1.60 -4.61
C ASP A 55 -10.33 -0.62 -5.74
N PRO A 56 -11.58 -0.56 -6.22
CA PRO A 56 -12.01 0.44 -7.18
C PRO A 56 -11.77 1.88 -6.71
N LEU A 57 -11.94 2.16 -5.41
CA LEU A 57 -11.62 3.48 -4.84
C LEU A 57 -10.10 3.71 -4.83
N GLY A 58 -9.33 2.67 -4.58
CA GLY A 58 -7.87 2.69 -4.68
C GLY A 58 -7.38 3.08 -6.06
N ILE A 59 -7.98 2.50 -7.12
CA ILE A 59 -7.66 2.86 -8.51
C ILE A 59 -8.03 4.32 -8.79
N LEU A 60 -9.25 4.73 -8.38
CA LEU A 60 -9.70 6.11 -8.57
C LEU A 60 -8.72 7.10 -7.94
N LEU A 61 -8.34 6.87 -6.68
CA LEU A 61 -7.40 7.72 -5.95
C LEU A 61 -5.97 7.66 -6.52
N SER A 62 -5.57 6.55 -7.13
CA SER A 62 -4.29 6.47 -7.83
C SER A 62 -4.27 7.33 -9.08
N VAL A 63 -5.38 7.40 -9.81
CA VAL A 63 -5.48 8.22 -11.03
C VAL A 63 -5.67 9.71 -10.69
N THR A 64 -6.45 10.04 -9.67
CA THR A 64 -6.77 11.45 -9.34
C THR A 64 -5.78 12.09 -8.39
N CYS A 65 -5.25 11.33 -7.42
CA CYS A 65 -4.43 11.84 -6.33
C CYS A 65 -3.04 11.18 -6.24
N PHE A 66 -2.74 10.19 -7.09
CA PHE A 66 -1.52 9.37 -7.04
C PHE A 66 -1.33 8.57 -5.75
N VAL A 67 -2.41 8.34 -4.99
CA VAL A 67 -2.34 7.57 -3.74
C VAL A 67 -3.16 6.28 -3.88
N PRO A 68 -2.50 5.12 -4.04
CA PRO A 68 -3.20 3.84 -4.02
C PRO A 68 -3.68 3.48 -2.61
N ILE A 69 -4.86 2.88 -2.54
CA ILE A 69 -5.39 2.25 -1.33
C ILE A 69 -5.81 0.84 -1.71
N SER A 70 -5.39 -0.15 -0.94
CA SER A 70 -5.82 -1.53 -1.14
C SER A 70 -7.05 -1.84 -0.29
N LYS A 71 -7.88 -2.75 -0.78
CA LYS A 71 -9.02 -3.23 -0.02
C LYS A 71 -8.48 -4.06 1.14
N PRO A 72 -8.70 -3.66 2.40
CA PRO A 72 -8.21 -4.42 3.53
C PRO A 72 -8.91 -5.77 3.52
N HIS A 73 -8.14 -6.86 3.36
CA HIS A 73 -8.74 -8.17 3.54
C HIS A 73 -9.16 -8.24 5.01
N LEU A 74 -10.47 -8.38 5.26
CA LEU A 74 -11.05 -8.44 6.62
C LEU A 74 -10.58 -9.72 7.31
N PHE A 75 -9.33 -9.72 7.77
CA PHE A 75 -8.87 -10.70 8.70
C PHE A 75 -9.50 -10.31 10.04
N ARG A 76 -10.46 -11.11 10.51
CA ARG A 76 -11.01 -10.95 11.86
C ARG A 76 -9.98 -11.46 12.86
N ILE A 77 -8.86 -10.74 12.98
CA ILE A 77 -7.69 -11.16 13.77
C ILE A 77 -7.93 -10.73 15.20
N ARG A 78 -8.22 -11.72 16.04
CA ARG A 78 -8.23 -11.56 17.49
C ARG A 78 -6.82 -11.44 18.07
N ASP A 79 -5.80 -11.94 17.38
CA ASP A 79 -4.44 -12.05 17.92
C ASP A 79 -3.59 -10.79 17.67
N LYS A 80 -3.21 -10.13 18.76
CA LYS A 80 -2.35 -8.94 18.77
C LYS A 80 -1.04 -9.14 17.98
N LYS A 81 -0.36 -10.27 18.19
CA LYS A 81 0.92 -10.57 17.53
C LYS A 81 0.77 -10.65 16.01
N THR A 82 -0.29 -11.30 15.54
CA THR A 82 -0.56 -11.45 14.11
C THR A 82 -0.88 -10.08 13.47
N ASN A 83 -1.67 -9.23 14.14
CA ASN A 83 -1.93 -7.87 13.66
C ASN A 83 -0.64 -7.04 13.50
N MET A 84 0.24 -7.10 14.50
CA MET A 84 1.52 -6.40 14.46
C MET A 84 2.41 -6.89 13.31
N ILE A 85 2.53 -8.21 13.13
CA ILE A 85 3.34 -8.79 12.05
C ILE A 85 2.79 -8.39 10.68
N LEU A 86 1.48 -8.40 10.48
CA LEU A 86 0.87 -8.00 9.21
C LEU A 86 1.06 -6.53 8.89
N GLY A 87 0.88 -5.64 9.87
CA GLY A 87 1.15 -4.22 9.68
C GLY A 87 2.61 -3.94 9.33
N ILE A 88 3.56 -4.59 10.02
CA ILE A 88 4.99 -4.49 9.69
C ILE A 88 5.27 -5.04 8.29
N THR A 89 4.63 -6.15 7.92
CA THR A 89 4.78 -6.75 6.59
C THR A 89 4.32 -5.80 5.49
N GLY A 90 3.17 -5.15 5.65
CA GLY A 90 2.64 -4.18 4.67
C GLY A 90 3.63 -3.05 4.40
N PHE A 91 4.10 -2.38 5.46
CA PHE A 91 5.12 -1.34 5.36
C PHE A 91 6.43 -1.84 4.76
N THR A 92 6.90 -3.03 5.15
CA THR A 92 8.16 -3.60 4.65
C THR A 92 8.08 -3.86 3.15
N VAL A 93 6.97 -4.41 2.66
CA VAL A 93 6.76 -4.69 1.24
C VAL A 93 6.72 -3.40 0.42
N LEU A 94 5.99 -2.38 0.88
CA LEU A 94 5.95 -1.08 0.21
C LEU A 94 7.32 -0.41 0.18
N LEU A 95 8.07 -0.46 1.28
CA LEU A 95 9.43 0.08 1.34
C LEU A 95 10.40 -0.66 0.40
N LEU A 96 10.29 -1.98 0.30
CA LEU A 96 11.10 -2.78 -0.63
C LEU A 96 10.76 -2.46 -2.09
N LEU A 97 9.48 -2.28 -2.44
CA LEU A 97 9.07 -1.85 -3.78
C LEU A 97 9.62 -0.45 -4.13
N PHE A 98 9.59 0.47 -3.17
CA PHE A 98 10.15 1.80 -3.34
C PHE A 98 11.68 1.77 -3.56
N ILE A 99 12.42 1.09 -2.67
CA ILE A 99 13.89 1.02 -2.78
C ILE A 99 14.31 0.28 -4.05
N SER A 100 13.67 -0.84 -4.39
CA SER A 100 14.00 -1.60 -5.61
C SER A 100 13.76 -0.79 -6.88
N SER A 101 12.65 -0.05 -6.96
CA SER A 101 12.37 0.83 -8.11
C SER A 101 13.37 1.99 -8.20
N LEU A 102 13.81 2.57 -7.08
CA LEU A 102 14.89 3.57 -7.06
C LEU A 102 16.23 3.02 -7.57
N VAL A 103 16.61 1.81 -7.14
CA VAL A 103 17.85 1.17 -7.60
C VAL A 103 17.80 0.92 -9.11
N ILE A 104 16.66 0.44 -9.62
CA ILE A 104 16.44 0.23 -11.06
C ILE A 104 16.54 1.55 -11.83
N LEU A 105 15.91 2.63 -11.34
CA LEU A 105 15.95 3.94 -11.99
C LEU A 105 17.36 4.55 -11.97
N LYS A 106 18.12 4.38 -10.88
CA LYS A 106 19.47 4.93 -10.75
C LYS A 106 20.51 4.17 -11.55
N THR A 107 20.39 2.85 -11.63
CA THR A 107 21.33 2.00 -12.38
C THR A 107 20.98 1.90 -13.87
N GLY A 108 19.73 2.19 -14.25
CA GLY A 108 19.23 2.03 -15.61
C GLY A 108 18.99 0.57 -16.03
N VAL A 109 19.35 -0.40 -15.19
CA VAL A 109 19.13 -1.83 -15.44
C VAL A 109 17.64 -2.11 -15.36
N PHE A 110 17.03 -2.63 -16.43
CA PHE A 110 15.57 -2.80 -16.63
C PHE A 110 14.76 -1.52 -16.90
N ALA A 111 15.40 -0.35 -17.02
CA ALA A 111 14.75 0.91 -17.43
C ALA A 111 14.98 1.25 -18.92
N MET A 112 15.32 0.26 -19.74
CA MET A 112 15.64 0.47 -21.16
C MET A 112 14.37 0.79 -21.96
N GLY A 113 14.20 2.07 -22.29
CA GLY A 113 13.08 2.60 -23.05
C GLY A 113 12.13 3.44 -22.20
N LYS A 114 11.52 4.45 -22.86
CA LYS A 114 10.66 5.44 -22.19
C LYS A 114 9.52 4.80 -21.39
N PHE A 115 8.92 3.73 -21.92
CA PHE A 115 7.84 2.99 -21.25
C PHE A 115 8.29 2.37 -19.93
N PHE A 116 9.42 1.66 -19.90
CA PHE A 116 9.92 1.00 -18.69
C PHE A 116 10.42 2.00 -17.66
N ALA A 117 11.06 3.08 -18.10
CA ALA A 117 11.43 4.17 -17.20
C ALA A 117 10.20 4.79 -16.51
N LEU A 118 9.14 5.09 -17.27
CA LEU A 118 7.88 5.60 -16.72
C LEU A 118 7.23 4.58 -15.78
N PHE A 119 7.21 3.30 -16.14
CA PHE A 119 6.68 2.24 -15.29
C PHE A 119 7.36 2.22 -13.91
N TRP A 120 8.70 2.20 -13.87
CA TRP A 120 9.44 2.18 -12.62
C TRP A 120 9.32 3.49 -11.83
N GLN A 121 9.16 4.64 -12.50
CA GLN A 121 8.83 5.90 -11.83
C GLN A 121 7.48 5.83 -11.13
N TYR A 122 6.45 5.31 -11.78
CA TYR A 122 5.15 5.10 -11.14
C TYR A 122 5.22 4.06 -10.02
N VAL A 123 6.03 3.00 -10.15
CA VAL A 123 6.20 2.03 -9.06
C VAL A 123 6.80 2.73 -7.83
N ALA A 124 7.83 3.56 -8.02
CA ALA A 124 8.42 4.34 -6.94
C ALA A 124 7.42 5.32 -6.32
N MET A 125 6.72 6.10 -7.14
CA MET A 125 5.74 7.09 -6.65
C MET A 125 4.60 6.42 -5.89
N LEU A 126 3.90 5.47 -6.51
CA LEU A 126 2.71 4.86 -5.95
C LEU A 126 3.01 4.00 -4.72
N SER A 127 4.15 3.30 -4.68
CA SER A 127 4.55 2.54 -3.49
C SER A 127 4.87 3.44 -2.30
N PHE A 128 5.54 4.58 -2.53
CA PHE A 128 5.81 5.56 -1.48
C PHE A 128 4.54 6.28 -1.02
N ASP A 129 3.71 6.73 -1.95
CA ASP A 129 2.45 7.42 -1.64
C ASP A 129 1.51 6.49 -0.85
N MET A 130 1.44 5.20 -1.22
CA MET A 130 0.72 4.17 -0.47
C MET A 130 1.35 3.89 0.91
N PHE A 131 2.68 3.96 1.03
CA PHE A 131 3.38 3.82 2.32
C PHE A 131 2.97 4.95 3.28
N ILE A 132 3.01 6.20 2.81
CA ILE A 132 2.60 7.37 3.62
C ILE A 132 1.10 7.30 3.94
N ALA A 133 0.25 6.91 2.99
CA ALA A 133 -1.17 6.75 3.24
C ALA A 133 -1.44 5.73 4.36
N ASN A 134 -0.71 4.61 4.38
CA ASN A 134 -0.84 3.59 5.42
C ASN A 134 -0.31 4.03 6.80
N MET A 135 0.40 5.16 6.91
CA MET A 135 0.79 5.76 8.20
C MET A 135 -0.34 6.53 8.87
N PHE A 136 -1.43 6.86 8.16
CA PHE A 136 -2.60 7.48 8.78
C PHE A 136 -3.28 6.49 9.72
N PRO A 137 -3.66 6.89 10.95
CA PRO A 137 -4.20 6.00 11.97
C PRO A 137 -5.65 5.57 11.69
N VAL A 138 -5.94 5.13 10.47
CA VAL A 138 -7.22 4.52 10.09
C VAL A 138 -7.19 3.05 10.50
N SER A 139 -8.29 2.57 11.07
CA SER A 139 -8.40 1.20 11.60
C SER A 139 -8.04 0.10 10.59
N THR A 140 -8.28 0.35 9.30
CA THR A 140 -8.03 -0.59 8.20
C THR A 140 -6.61 -0.53 7.62
N PHE A 141 -5.84 0.51 7.94
CA PHE A 141 -4.48 0.70 7.40
C PHE A 141 -3.44 -0.05 8.24
N ASP A 142 -2.24 -0.22 7.69
CA ASP A 142 -1.19 -1.01 8.33
C ASP A 142 -0.78 -0.46 9.70
N ILE A 143 -0.75 0.87 9.88
CA ILE A 143 -0.52 1.45 11.21
C ILE A 143 -1.66 1.11 12.19
N GLY A 144 -2.90 1.02 11.70
CA GLY A 144 -4.05 0.59 12.48
C GLY A 144 -3.86 -0.83 13.00
N LEU A 145 -3.31 -1.72 12.17
CA LEU A 145 -2.95 -3.09 12.56
C LEU A 145 -1.81 -3.11 13.59
N ILE A 146 -0.79 -2.26 13.44
CA ILE A 146 0.29 -2.14 14.42
C ILE A 146 -0.26 -1.67 15.76
N ILE A 147 -1.11 -0.63 15.77
CA ILE A 147 -1.71 -0.09 17.00
C ILE A 147 -2.62 -1.13 17.65
N ALA A 148 -3.39 -1.89 16.86
CA ALA A 148 -4.17 -3.04 17.35
C ALA A 148 -3.29 -4.11 18.01
N GLY A 149 -2.08 -4.33 17.46
CA GLY A 149 -1.09 -5.24 18.01
C GLY A 149 -0.47 -4.77 19.32
N VAL A 150 -0.16 -3.47 19.44
CA VAL A 150 0.41 -2.89 20.66
C VAL A 150 -0.63 -2.84 21.78
N SER A 151 -1.82 -2.29 21.51
CA SER A 151 -2.84 -2.12 22.54
C SER A 151 -4.25 -2.00 21.96
N SER A 152 -5.14 -2.88 22.41
CA SER A 152 -6.58 -2.82 22.12
C SER A 152 -7.25 -1.52 22.57
N ARG A 153 -6.79 -0.89 23.67
CA ARG A 153 -7.37 0.39 24.17
C ARG A 153 -7.15 1.54 23.20
N HIS A 154 -5.92 1.73 22.75
CA HIS A 154 -5.55 2.72 21.71
C HIS A 154 -6.26 2.44 20.39
N TYR A 155 -6.39 1.18 19.98
CA TYR A 155 -7.15 0.83 18.78
C TYR A 155 -8.63 1.20 18.89
N LEU A 156 -9.26 1.02 20.05
CA LEU A 156 -10.63 1.49 20.29
C LEU A 156 -10.76 3.01 20.23
N GLN A 157 -9.74 3.75 20.66
CA GLN A 157 -9.73 5.22 20.52
C GLN A 157 -9.67 5.64 19.05
N ILE A 158 -8.88 4.97 18.23
CA ILE A 158 -8.85 5.16 16.77
C ILE A 158 -10.23 4.92 16.17
N ILE A 159 -10.90 3.83 16.54
CA ILE A 159 -12.25 3.53 16.04
C ILE A 159 -13.24 4.62 16.45
N LYS A 160 -13.15 5.16 17.67
CA LYS A 160 -14.01 6.24 18.14
C LYS A 160 -13.78 7.55 17.37
N ALA A 161 -12.53 7.81 16.95
CA ALA A 161 -12.14 9.01 16.21
C ALA A 161 -12.11 8.80 14.67
N ASP A 162 -12.59 7.66 14.18
CA ASP A 162 -12.42 7.21 12.79
C ASP A 162 -12.90 8.24 11.76
N SER A 163 -14.04 8.90 11.99
CA SER A 163 -14.57 9.95 11.12
C SER A 163 -13.63 11.16 11.01
N VAL A 164 -13.05 11.60 12.13
CA VAL A 164 -12.14 12.76 12.16
C VAL A 164 -10.83 12.40 11.45
N ILE A 165 -10.29 11.20 11.72
CA ILE A 165 -9.06 10.73 11.08
C ILE A 165 -9.25 10.62 9.56
N LYS A 166 -10.37 10.05 9.10
CA LYS A 166 -10.71 9.97 7.68
C LYS A 166 -10.87 11.35 7.03
N LEU A 167 -11.46 12.31 7.74
CA LEU A 167 -11.55 13.68 7.26
C LEU A 167 -10.16 14.30 7.04
N ILE A 168 -9.27 14.19 8.03
CA ILE A 168 -7.88 14.67 7.92
C ILE A 168 -7.15 13.98 6.76
N PHE A 169 -7.34 12.67 6.61
CA PHE A 169 -6.77 11.91 5.52
C PHE A 169 -7.25 12.42 4.15
N ILE A 170 -8.56 12.59 3.96
CA ILE A 170 -9.14 13.11 2.71
C ILE A 170 -8.64 14.52 2.40
N LEU A 171 -8.57 15.41 3.40
CA LEU A 171 -8.01 16.75 3.23
C LEU A 171 -6.54 16.71 2.80
N THR A 172 -5.76 15.78 3.34
CA THR A 172 -4.35 15.57 2.95
C THR A 172 -4.24 15.05 1.51
N LEU A 173 -5.14 14.15 1.10
CA LEU A 173 -5.19 13.66 -0.29
C LEU A 173 -5.52 14.77 -1.28
N ILE A 174 -6.57 15.56 -1.01
CA ILE A 174 -7.03 16.62 -1.91
C ILE A 174 -6.01 17.75 -2.02
N SER A 175 -5.31 18.07 -0.93
CA SER A 175 -4.21 19.05 -0.95
C SER A 175 -2.96 18.58 -1.72
N GLY A 176 -2.90 17.29 -2.12
CA GLY A 176 -1.77 16.73 -2.85
C GLY A 176 -0.47 16.66 -2.03
N LEU A 177 -0.55 16.81 -0.71
CA LEU A 177 0.61 16.97 0.16
C LEU A 177 1.52 15.72 0.16
N ILE A 178 0.89 14.53 0.12
CA ILE A 178 1.61 13.25 0.03
C ILE A 178 2.41 13.19 -1.28
N HIS A 179 1.72 13.34 -2.40
CA HIS A 179 2.32 13.24 -3.73
C HIS A 179 3.40 14.31 -3.97
N PHE A 180 3.16 15.55 -3.52
CA PHE A 180 4.15 16.61 -3.59
C PHE A 180 5.44 16.27 -2.82
N GLY A 181 5.29 15.70 -1.62
CA GLY A 181 6.42 15.20 -0.83
C GLY A 181 7.20 14.11 -1.57
N CYS A 182 6.51 13.17 -2.20
CA CYS A 182 7.12 12.11 -3.00
C CYS A 182 7.95 12.65 -4.17
N ILE A 183 7.39 13.56 -4.97
CA ILE A 183 8.12 14.17 -6.11
C ILE A 183 9.41 14.85 -5.63
N ARG A 184 9.33 15.59 -4.51
CA ARG A 184 10.50 16.27 -3.94
C ARG A 184 11.57 15.27 -3.50
N LEU A 185 11.17 14.18 -2.86
CA LEU A 185 12.07 13.10 -2.45
C LEU A 185 12.74 12.43 -3.66
N LEU A 186 11.96 12.05 -4.66
CA LEU A 186 12.47 11.41 -5.88
C LEU A 186 13.48 12.31 -6.62
N ARG A 187 13.20 13.61 -6.70
CA ARG A 187 14.13 14.58 -7.30
C ARG A 187 15.46 14.64 -6.53
N LEU A 188 15.43 14.57 -5.21
CA LEU A 188 16.64 14.62 -4.37
C LEU A 188 17.48 13.33 -4.46
N ILE A 189 16.85 12.19 -4.72
CA ILE A 189 17.55 10.88 -4.76
C ILE A 189 18.12 10.57 -6.15
N LEU A 190 17.40 10.97 -7.21
CA LEU A 190 17.73 10.63 -8.59
C LEU A 190 18.59 11.68 -9.30
N TRP A 191 18.69 12.90 -8.77
CA TRP A 191 19.56 13.97 -9.25
C TRP A 191 20.60 14.30 -8.19
#